data_AF-A0A3D1LBH6-F1
#
_entry.id   AF-A0A3D1LBH6-F1
#
_cell.length_a   1.000
_cell.length_b   1.000
_cell.length_c   1.000
_cell.angle_alpha   90.00
_cell.angle_beta   90.00
_cell.angle_gamma   90.00
#
_symmetry.space_group_name_H-M   'P 1'
#
loop_
_entity.id
_entity.type
_entity.pdbx_description
1 polymer ?
#
loop_
_entity_poly.entity_id
_entity_poly.type
_entity_poly.pdbx_seq_one_letter_code
_entity_poly.pdbx_strand_id
1 'polypeptide(L)'
;IPMLCSLAGSLLMGLIYCLLTVTLRANQNVTGLALTTFGVGVGNFFGGSLIKLSGSEVPSIALSATSAYFSKSLPIAETTGWFGQVFLSYGFLAYLAIVIALLASYFLKHTRPGLHLRAVGESAATADAAGINVTKYKYLATCIGSMIAGLGGLYYVMDYA
;
A
#
# COMPACT_ATOMS: atom_id res chain seq x y z
N ILE A 1 6.45 11.82 -8.50
CA ILE A 1 5.14 11.71 -9.19
C ILE A 1 4.50 10.31 -8.99
N PRO A 2 5.16 9.18 -9.33
CA PRO A 2 4.49 7.87 -9.26
C PRO A 2 4.05 7.48 -7.85
N MET A 3 4.84 7.77 -6.81
CA MET A 3 4.43 7.56 -5.42
C MET A 3 3.20 8.36 -5.00
N LEU A 4 3.12 9.64 -5.39
CA LEU A 4 1.99 10.50 -5.05
C LEU A 4 0.71 10.00 -5.72
N CYS A 5 0.78 9.58 -6.99
CA CYS A 5 -0.35 8.97 -7.68
C CYS A 5 -0.77 7.64 -7.06
N SER A 6 0.18 6.77 -6.67
CA SER A 6 -0.13 5.51 -6.00
C SER A 6 -0.78 5.74 -4.62
N LEU A 7 -0.24 6.65 -3.82
CA LEU A 7 -0.81 7.01 -2.51
C LEU A 7 -2.21 7.63 -2.66
N ALA A 8 -2.40 8.56 -3.60
CA ALA A 8 -3.71 9.16 -3.83
C ALA A 8 -4.73 8.12 -4.34
N GLY A 9 -4.36 7.28 -5.30
CA GLY A 9 -5.24 6.25 -5.85
C GLY A 9 -5.63 5.20 -4.80
N SER A 10 -4.67 4.73 -4.00
CA SER A 10 -4.93 3.76 -2.94
C SER A 10 -5.71 4.35 -1.75
N LEU A 11 -5.52 5.63 -1.43
CA LEU A 11 -6.33 6.35 -0.44
C LEU A 11 -7.77 6.48 -0.92
N LEU A 12 -7.99 6.88 -2.18
CA LEU A 12 -9.34 6.98 -2.76
C LEU A 12 -10.05 5.62 -2.75
N MET A 13 -9.36 4.56 -3.16
CA MET A 13 -9.93 3.21 -3.17
C MET A 13 -10.26 2.71 -1.75
N GLY A 14 -9.38 3.00 -0.79
CA GLY A 14 -9.63 2.71 0.63
C GLY A 14 -10.81 3.48 1.21
N LEU A 15 -10.99 4.74 0.83
CA LEU A 15 -12.14 5.55 1.22
C LEU A 15 -13.45 5.01 0.64
N ILE A 16 -13.45 4.60 -0.64
CA ILE A 16 -14.62 3.98 -1.27
C ILE A 16 -14.97 2.68 -0.52
N TYR A 17 -13.99 1.82 -0.24
CA TYR A 17 -14.22 0.60 0.54
C TYR A 17 -14.81 0.90 1.91
N CYS A 18 -14.26 1.89 2.62
CA CYS A 18 -14.72 2.25 3.95
C CYS A 18 -16.13 2.87 3.92
N LEU A 19 -16.45 3.69 2.92
CA LEU A 19 -17.79 4.25 2.71
C LEU A 19 -18.82 3.14 2.48
N LEU A 20 -18.52 2.20 1.60
CA LEU A 20 -19.42 1.09 1.30
C LEU A 20 -19.61 0.17 2.52
N THR A 21 -18.52 -0.18 3.22
CA THR A 21 -18.58 -1.20 4.29
C THR A 21 -18.94 -0.64 5.65
N VAL A 22 -18.49 0.56 5.99
CA VAL A 22 -18.69 1.16 7.32
C VAL A 22 -19.91 2.06 7.35
N THR A 23 -20.11 2.93 6.35
CA THR A 23 -21.26 3.85 6.32
C THR A 23 -22.51 3.18 5.77
N LEU A 24 -22.41 2.51 4.61
CA LEU A 24 -23.56 1.85 3.99
C LEU A 24 -23.82 0.44 4.52
N ARG A 25 -22.98 -0.05 5.45
CA ARG A 25 -23.06 -1.39 6.03
C ARG A 25 -23.17 -2.51 4.98
N ALA A 26 -22.55 -2.30 3.81
CA ALA A 26 -22.52 -3.31 2.77
C ALA A 26 -21.64 -4.50 3.20
N ASN A 27 -21.88 -5.66 2.60
CA ASN A 27 -21.12 -6.87 2.90
C ASN A 27 -19.63 -6.68 2.53
N GLN A 28 -18.75 -6.79 3.52
CA GLN A 28 -17.30 -6.60 3.38
C GLN A 28 -16.65 -7.55 2.38
N ASN A 29 -17.16 -8.77 2.26
CA ASN A 29 -16.60 -9.77 1.35
C ASN A 29 -16.98 -9.46 -0.11
N VAL A 30 -18.26 -9.17 -0.35
CA VAL A 30 -18.77 -8.84 -1.70
C VAL A 30 -18.18 -7.53 -2.20
N THR A 31 -18.13 -6.49 -1.36
CA THR A 31 -17.53 -5.20 -1.70
C THR A 31 -16.03 -5.33 -1.96
N GLY A 32 -15.31 -6.14 -1.17
CA GLY A 32 -13.89 -6.39 -1.38
C GLY A 32 -13.60 -7.07 -2.71
N LEU A 33 -14.37 -8.11 -3.05
CA LEU A 33 -14.28 -8.77 -4.36
C LEU A 33 -14.62 -7.81 -5.51
N ALA A 34 -15.68 -7.01 -5.39
CA ALA A 34 -16.07 -6.04 -6.40
C ALA A 34 -14.98 -4.99 -6.65
N LEU A 35 -14.38 -4.44 -5.59
CA LEU A 35 -13.29 -3.47 -5.68
C LEU A 35 -12.02 -4.10 -6.26
N THR A 36 -11.74 -5.36 -5.96
CA THR A 36 -10.60 -6.09 -6.54
C THR A 36 -10.79 -6.26 -8.04
N THR A 37 -11.96 -6.75 -8.48
CA THR A 37 -12.31 -6.89 -9.90
C THR A 37 -12.26 -5.55 -10.62
N PHE A 38 -12.80 -4.50 -10.01
CA PHE A 38 -12.71 -3.14 -10.54
C PHE A 38 -11.25 -2.68 -10.69
N GLY A 39 -10.43 -2.87 -9.65
CA GLY A 39 -9.01 -2.52 -9.67
C GLY A 39 -8.23 -3.24 -10.77
N VAL A 40 -8.48 -4.54 -10.97
CA VAL A 40 -7.89 -5.31 -12.08
C VAL A 40 -8.36 -4.78 -13.43
N GLY A 41 -9.66 -4.48 -13.59
CA GLY A 41 -10.21 -3.92 -14.82
C GLY A 41 -9.61 -2.55 -15.17
N VAL A 42 -9.52 -1.65 -14.19
CA VAL A 42 -8.89 -0.33 -14.34
C VAL A 42 -7.40 -0.46 -14.63
N GLY A 43 -6.68 -1.33 -13.91
CA GLY A 43 -5.27 -1.61 -14.14
C GLY A 43 -5.00 -2.12 -15.55
N ASN A 44 -5.83 -3.04 -16.04
CA ASN A 44 -5.72 -3.57 -17.41
C ASN A 44 -6.12 -2.56 -18.48
N PHE A 45 -7.15 -1.74 -18.24
CA PHE A 45 -7.58 -0.72 -19.18
C PHE A 45 -6.53 0.39 -19.31
N PHE A 46 -6.09 0.98 -18.20
CA PHE A 46 -5.09 2.04 -18.25
C PHE A 46 -3.70 1.50 -18.58
N GLY A 47 -3.26 0.40 -17.96
CA GLY A 47 -1.98 -0.23 -18.26
C GLY A 47 -1.90 -0.73 -19.70
N GLY A 48 -2.87 -1.53 -20.13
CA GLY A 48 -2.89 -2.12 -21.47
C GLY A 48 -3.17 -1.11 -22.59
N SER A 49 -4.01 -0.10 -22.37
CA SER A 49 -4.30 0.92 -23.39
C SER A 49 -3.20 1.98 -23.50
N LEU A 50 -2.56 2.38 -22.39
CA LEU A 50 -1.38 3.28 -22.42
C LEU A 50 -0.17 2.62 -23.11
N ILE A 51 0.08 1.33 -22.86
CA ILE A 51 1.15 0.59 -23.54
C ILE A 51 0.89 0.53 -25.05
N LYS A 52 -0.35 0.31 -25.48
CA LYS A 52 -0.73 0.25 -26.89
C LYS A 52 -0.70 1.62 -27.59
N LEU A 53 -1.05 2.71 -26.92
CA LEU A 53 -0.97 4.06 -27.48
C LEU A 53 0.46 4.59 -27.60
N SER A 54 1.41 4.07 -26.81
CA SER A 54 2.81 4.56 -26.82
C SER A 54 3.70 3.89 -27.88
N GLY A 55 3.20 2.90 -28.62
CA GLY A 55 3.88 2.32 -29.79
C GLY A 55 5.27 1.73 -29.56
N SER A 56 5.64 1.41 -28.31
CA SER A 56 6.96 0.91 -27.94
C SER A 56 6.81 -0.36 -27.12
N GLU A 57 7.45 -1.45 -27.57
CA GLU A 57 7.46 -2.78 -26.93
C GLU A 57 8.23 -2.82 -25.59
N VAL A 58 8.49 -1.68 -24.95
CA VAL A 58 9.19 -1.61 -23.67
C VAL A 58 8.49 -0.58 -22.78
N PRO A 59 8.11 -0.94 -21.55
CA PRO A 59 7.39 -0.05 -20.66
C PRO A 59 8.25 1.18 -20.37
N SER A 60 7.83 2.33 -20.89
CA SER A 60 8.12 3.67 -20.39
C SER A 60 9.58 3.92 -19.99
N ILE A 61 10.32 4.63 -20.84
CA ILE A 61 11.66 5.21 -20.56
C ILE A 61 11.68 6.05 -19.26
N ALA A 62 10.52 6.51 -18.77
CA ALA A 62 10.39 7.17 -17.46
C ALA A 62 10.37 6.18 -16.28
N LEU A 63 9.89 4.95 -16.47
CA LEU A 63 9.97 3.86 -15.50
C LEU A 63 11.39 3.33 -15.39
N SER A 64 12.11 3.13 -16.51
CA SER A 64 13.50 2.66 -16.50
C SER A 64 14.49 3.68 -15.91
N ALA A 65 14.26 4.99 -16.14
CA ALA A 65 15.03 6.03 -15.46
C ALA A 65 14.72 6.07 -13.96
N THR A 66 13.45 5.89 -13.57
CA THR A 66 13.06 5.88 -12.15
C THR A 66 13.50 4.59 -11.44
N SER A 67 13.47 3.43 -12.12
CA SER A 67 13.99 2.16 -11.63
C SER A 67 15.52 2.18 -11.59
N ALA A 68 16.21 2.86 -12.50
CA ALA A 68 17.65 3.10 -12.38
C ALA A 68 18.02 3.99 -11.17
N TYR A 69 17.15 4.91 -10.74
CA TYR A 69 17.32 5.68 -9.50
C TYR A 69 16.84 4.91 -8.25
N PHE A 70 15.88 3.99 -8.37
CA PHE A 70 15.37 3.16 -7.27
C PHE A 70 16.20 1.90 -6.99
N SER A 71 16.79 1.33 -8.04
CA SER A 71 17.75 0.22 -8.05
C SER A 71 19.19 0.70 -7.95
N LYS A 72 19.45 2.02 -7.86
CA LYS A 72 20.78 2.49 -7.49
C LYS A 72 21.01 2.13 -6.03
N SER A 73 21.67 0.99 -5.86
CA SER A 73 22.23 0.49 -4.62
C SER A 73 22.84 1.66 -3.85
N LEU A 74 22.57 1.71 -2.54
CA LEU A 74 23.29 2.60 -1.65
C LEU A 74 24.80 2.45 -1.92
N PRO A 75 25.57 3.54 -2.10
CA PRO A 75 27.01 3.51 -2.35
C PRO A 75 27.86 2.92 -1.19
N ILE A 76 27.20 2.30 -0.19
CA ILE A 76 27.79 1.59 0.95
C ILE A 76 27.80 0.05 0.71
N ALA A 77 27.10 -0.43 -0.32
CA ALA A 77 27.06 -1.85 -0.67
C ALA A 77 28.42 -2.37 -1.17
N GLU A 78 29.21 -1.53 -1.86
CA GLU A 78 30.54 -1.93 -2.34
C GLU A 78 31.55 -2.14 -1.21
N THR A 79 31.35 -1.53 -0.05
CA THR A 79 32.28 -1.63 1.09
C THR A 79 32.02 -2.80 2.06
N THR A 80 30.95 -3.60 1.87
CA THR A 80 30.47 -4.56 2.91
C THR A 80 30.39 -6.04 2.46
N GLY A 81 30.88 -6.41 1.28
CA GLY A 81 31.04 -7.82 0.86
C GLY A 81 29.72 -8.60 0.64
N TRP A 82 29.76 -9.94 0.78
CA TRP A 82 28.66 -10.89 0.52
C TRP A 82 27.33 -10.44 1.16
N PHE A 83 27.35 -10.01 2.42
CA PHE A 83 26.14 -9.58 3.14
C PHE A 83 25.46 -8.37 2.49
N GLY A 84 26.26 -7.48 1.89
CA GLY A 84 25.78 -6.32 1.17
C GLY A 84 25.05 -6.69 -0.12
N GLN A 85 25.56 -7.64 -0.90
CA GLN A 85 24.91 -8.05 -2.16
C GLN A 85 23.59 -8.80 -1.95
N VAL A 86 23.44 -9.54 -0.85
CA VAL A 86 22.20 -10.32 -0.61
C VAL A 86 21.08 -9.47 0.00
N PHE A 87 21.42 -8.48 0.85
CA PHE A 87 20.42 -7.62 1.50
C PHE A 87 20.27 -6.21 0.88
N LEU A 88 21.37 -5.56 0.44
CA LEU A 88 21.33 -4.21 -0.16
C LEU A 88 21.03 -4.18 -1.67
N SER A 89 20.77 -5.33 -2.30
CA SER A 89 20.32 -5.36 -3.71
C SER A 89 18.84 -5.03 -3.88
N TYR A 90 18.08 -4.95 -2.78
CA TYR A 90 16.68 -4.51 -2.80
C TYR A 90 16.62 -2.98 -2.72
N GLY A 91 15.91 -2.36 -3.67
CA GLY A 91 15.78 -0.90 -3.76
C GLY A 91 15.27 -0.27 -2.46
N PHE A 92 15.51 1.03 -2.28
CA PHE A 92 15.18 1.82 -1.07
C PHE A 92 13.78 1.56 -0.48
N LEU A 93 12.82 1.17 -1.33
CA LEU A 93 11.44 0.87 -0.95
C LEU A 93 11.29 -0.39 -0.09
N ALA A 94 12.15 -1.41 -0.24
CA ALA A 94 12.10 -2.62 0.59
C ALA A 94 12.53 -2.32 2.03
N TYR A 95 13.58 -1.52 2.20
CA TYR A 95 13.99 -1.02 3.51
C TYR A 95 12.91 -0.15 4.15
N LEU A 96 12.27 0.72 3.35
CA LEU A 96 11.17 1.55 3.79
C LEU A 96 9.96 0.70 4.23
N ALA A 97 9.66 -0.40 3.54
CA ALA A 97 8.62 -1.35 3.94
C ALA A 97 8.93 -2.03 5.29
N ILE A 98 10.18 -2.43 5.53
CA ILE A 98 10.63 -3.00 6.82
C ILE A 98 10.48 -1.98 7.94
N VAL A 99 10.88 -0.72 7.71
CA VAL A 99 10.74 0.37 8.68
C VAL A 99 9.26 0.64 8.98
N ILE A 100 8.41 0.71 7.95
CA ILE A 100 6.95 0.86 8.13
C ILE A 100 6.37 -0.31 8.92
N ALA A 101 6.79 -1.54 8.66
CA ALA A 101 6.31 -2.72 9.38
C ALA A 101 6.69 -2.68 10.86
N LEU A 102 7.94 -2.33 11.18
CA LEU A 102 8.41 -2.16 12.56
C LEU A 102 7.69 -1.02 13.27
N LEU A 103 7.55 0.14 12.62
CA LEU A 103 6.82 1.29 13.16
C LEU A 103 5.35 0.97 13.38
N ALA A 104 4.68 0.27 12.46
CA ALA A 104 3.29 -0.15 12.61
C ALA A 104 3.12 -1.13 13.77
N SER A 105 4.02 -2.12 13.89
CA SER A 105 4.03 -3.07 15.01
C SER A 105 4.22 -2.37 16.36
N TYR A 106 5.18 -1.43 16.43
CA TYR A 106 5.42 -0.63 17.62
C TYR A 106 4.22 0.26 17.95
N PHE A 107 3.66 0.95 16.96
CA PHE A 107 2.50 1.83 17.12
C PHE A 107 1.30 1.06 17.65
N LEU A 108 0.99 -0.11 17.06
CA LEU A 108 -0.11 -0.97 17.50
C LEU A 108 0.06 -1.50 18.93
N LYS A 109 1.31 -1.75 19.36
CA LYS A 109 1.61 -2.32 20.69
C LYS A 109 1.88 -1.31 21.79
N HIS A 110 2.32 -0.10 21.48
CA HIS A 110 2.76 0.89 22.48
C HIS A 110 1.93 2.17 22.51
N THR A 111 1.00 2.39 21.58
CA THR A 111 0.17 3.61 21.57
C THR A 111 -1.28 3.35 21.98
N ARG A 112 -1.88 4.32 22.70
CA ARG A 112 -3.32 4.32 23.06
C ARG A 112 -4.25 4.12 21.85
N PRO A 113 -4.10 4.85 20.72
CA PRO A 113 -4.91 4.60 19.53
C PRO A 113 -4.71 3.20 18.92
N GLY A 114 -3.50 2.63 19.03
CA GLY A 114 -3.23 1.25 18.63
C GLY A 114 -4.00 0.22 19.46
N LEU A 115 -4.06 0.42 20.78
CA LEU A 115 -4.84 -0.43 21.68
C LEU A 115 -6.35 -0.34 21.39
N HIS A 116 -6.86 0.87 21.14
CA HIS A 116 -8.26 1.07 20.73
C HIS A 116 -8.58 0.39 19.40
N LEU A 117 -7.67 0.46 18.41
CA LEU A 117 -7.85 -0.21 17.13
C LEU A 117 -7.87 -1.74 17.28
N ARG A 118 -7.03 -2.29 18.16
CA ARG A 118 -6.99 -3.73 18.43
C ARG A 118 -8.25 -4.20 19.16
N ALA A 119 -8.76 -3.41 20.11
CA ALA A 119 -10.05 -3.68 20.77
C ALA A 119 -11.23 -3.64 19.79
N VAL A 120 -11.22 -2.70 18.83
CA VAL A 120 -12.20 -2.67 17.72
C VAL A 120 -12.12 -3.92 16.85
N GLY A 121 -10.91 -4.47 16.66
CA GLY A 121 -10.69 -5.71 15.91
C GLY A 121 -11.16 -6.98 16.63
N GLU A 122 -11.04 -7.04 17.96
CA GLU A 122 -11.53 -8.18 18.76
C GLU A 122 -13.06 -8.22 18.82
N SER A 123 -13.70 -7.09 19.13
CA SER A 123 -15.15 -6.98 19.00
C SER A 123 -15.58 -5.52 18.89
N ALA A 124 -16.12 -5.18 17.72
CA ALA A 124 -16.66 -3.86 17.43
C ALA A 124 -17.82 -3.48 18.38
N ALA A 125 -18.64 -4.45 18.81
CA ALA A 125 -19.76 -4.22 19.71
C ALA A 125 -19.29 -3.82 21.12
N THR A 126 -18.24 -4.46 21.63
CA THR A 126 -17.66 -4.10 22.95
C THR A 126 -16.90 -2.78 22.91
N ALA A 127 -16.25 -2.45 21.78
CA ALA A 127 -15.56 -1.18 21.62
C ALA A 127 -16.54 0.00 21.58
N ASP A 128 -17.69 -0.17 20.92
CA ASP A 128 -18.76 0.85 20.88
C ASP A 128 -19.40 1.04 22.27
N ALA A 129 -19.62 -0.06 23.02
CA ALA A 129 -20.09 -0.01 24.40
C ALA A 129 -19.11 0.69 25.36
N ALA A 130 -17.81 0.63 25.08
CA ALA A 130 -16.77 1.35 25.82
C ALA A 130 -16.63 2.84 25.41
N GLY A 131 -17.49 3.35 24.50
CA GLY A 131 -17.49 4.74 24.04
C GLY A 131 -16.42 5.06 23.00
N ILE A 132 -15.77 4.04 22.40
CA ILE A 132 -14.77 4.22 21.35
C ILE A 132 -15.51 4.38 20.02
N ASN A 133 -15.21 5.45 19.28
CA ASN A 133 -15.83 5.68 17.97
C ASN A 133 -15.27 4.71 16.90
N VAL A 134 -15.85 3.52 16.84
CA VAL A 134 -15.47 2.39 15.97
C VAL A 134 -15.34 2.82 14.51
N THR A 135 -16.27 3.65 14.04
CA THR A 135 -16.30 4.17 12.67
C THR A 135 -15.02 4.93 12.34
N LYS A 136 -14.60 5.89 13.16
CA LYS A 136 -13.38 6.68 12.91
C LYS A 136 -12.12 5.82 12.88
N TYR A 137 -12.00 4.86 13.79
CA TYR A 137 -10.86 3.94 13.83
C TYR A 137 -10.80 3.02 12.61
N LYS A 138 -11.96 2.52 12.14
CA LYS A 138 -12.03 1.74 10.90
C LYS A 138 -11.60 2.56 9.69
N TYR A 139 -12.09 3.80 9.55
CA TYR A 139 -11.68 4.69 8.46
C TYR A 139 -10.17 4.96 8.43
N LEU A 140 -9.61 5.35 9.57
CA LEU A 140 -8.16 5.60 9.68
C LEU A 140 -7.34 4.36 9.35
N ALA A 141 -7.68 3.21 9.94
CA ALA A 141 -6.94 1.97 9.72
C ALA A 141 -7.05 1.48 8.26
N THR A 142 -8.23 1.56 7.65
CA THR A 142 -8.43 1.19 6.24
C THR A 142 -7.64 2.11 5.31
N CYS A 143 -7.68 3.44 5.53
CA CYS A 143 -6.93 4.39 4.69
C CYS A 143 -5.41 4.20 4.83
N ILE A 144 -4.90 4.01 6.05
CA ILE A 144 -3.47 3.76 6.26
C ILE A 144 -3.07 2.43 5.64
N GLY A 145 -3.86 1.37 5.84
CA GLY A 145 -3.62 0.07 5.25
C GLY A 145 -3.64 0.09 3.72
N SER A 146 -4.59 0.81 3.12
CA SER A 146 -4.68 0.93 1.67
C SER A 146 -3.49 1.69 1.08
N MET A 147 -3.03 2.77 1.73
CA MET A 147 -1.81 3.49 1.32
C MET A 147 -0.58 2.59 1.33
N ILE A 148 -0.39 1.78 2.39
CA ILE A 148 0.73 0.83 2.48
C ILE A 148 0.62 -0.24 1.39
N ALA A 149 -0.57 -0.79 1.16
CA ALA A 149 -0.81 -1.75 0.08
C ALA A 149 -0.54 -1.15 -1.31
N GLY A 150 -0.91 0.12 -1.53
CA GLY A 150 -0.63 0.86 -2.77
C GLY A 150 0.87 1.05 -3.02
N LEU A 151 1.64 1.36 -1.97
CA LEU A 151 3.11 1.40 -2.06
C LEU A 151 3.70 0.03 -2.43
N GLY A 152 3.16 -1.05 -1.88
CA GLY A 152 3.55 -2.42 -2.25
C GLY A 152 3.24 -2.75 -3.71
N GLY A 153 2.08 -2.32 -4.23
CA GLY A 153 1.76 -2.46 -5.66
C GLY A 153 2.69 -1.65 -6.56
N LEU A 154 3.08 -0.44 -6.15
CA LEU A 154 4.06 0.36 -6.87
C LEU A 154 5.43 -0.32 -6.87
N TYR A 155 5.86 -0.90 -5.75
CA TYR A 155 7.10 -1.68 -5.69
C TYR A 155 7.07 -2.84 -6.70
N TYR A 156 5.99 -3.62 -6.72
CA TYR A 156 5.84 -4.74 -7.64
C TYR A 156 5.94 -4.31 -9.12
N VAL A 157 5.29 -3.19 -9.48
CA VAL A 157 5.35 -2.68 -10.87
C VAL A 157 6.72 -2.11 -11.23
N MET A 158 7.48 -1.57 -10.26
CA MET A 158 8.81 -1.01 -10.52
C MET A 158 9.93 -2.06 -10.53
N ASP A 159 9.75 -3.17 -9.81
CA ASP A 159 10.70 -4.29 -9.75
C ASP A 159 10.49 -5.26 -10.92
N TYR A 160 9.24 -5.42 -11.37
CA TYR A 160 8.90 -6.30 -12.49
C TYR A 160 9.07 -5.63 -13.88
N ALA A 161 9.38 -4.34 -13.95
CA ALA A 161 9.53 -3.57 -15.20
C ALA A 161 10.98 -3.17 -15.47
#